data_AF-A0A3S1RKP1-F1
#
_entry.id   AF-A0A3S1RKP1-F1
#
_cell.length_a   1.000
_cell.length_b   1.000
_cell.length_c   1.000
_cell.angle_alpha   90.00
_cell.angle_beta   90.00
_cell.angle_gamma   90.00
#
_symmetry.space_group_name_H-M   'P 1'
#
loop_
_entity.id
_entity.type
_entity.pdbx_description
1 polymer ?
#
loop_
_entity_poly.entity_id
_entity_poly.type
_entity_poly.pdbx_seq_one_letter_code
_entity_poly.pdbx_strand_id
1 'polypeptide(L)'
;VVMNDGKELDAKLIGTDPRTDLAVLKVDGVGKFTYVDFADDSKVRVGDWVVAVGNPFGLGGTVTAGIVSARGRDIGAGPYDDFIQIDASVNRGNSGGPTFNLNGQVVGINTAIFSPSGGSVGIAFD
;
A
#
# COMPACT_ATOMS: atom_id res chain seq x y z
N VAL A 1 2.57 -15.32 -6.85
CA VAL A 1 2.35 -14.69 -5.52
C VAL A 1 2.89 -15.64 -4.47
N VAL A 2 3.74 -15.15 -3.56
CA VAL A 2 4.27 -15.94 -2.45
C VAL A 2 3.49 -15.56 -1.20
N MET A 3 2.85 -16.54 -0.57
CA MET A 3 2.07 -16.37 0.65
C MET A 3 2.99 -16.31 1.88
N ASN A 4 2.47 -15.88 3.04
CA ASN A 4 3.24 -15.77 4.28
C ASN A 4 3.74 -17.12 4.84
N ASP A 5 3.12 -18.23 4.45
CA ASP A 5 3.54 -19.60 4.75
C ASP A 5 4.57 -20.16 3.74
N GLY A 6 5.00 -19.34 2.78
CA GLY A 6 5.93 -19.72 1.72
C GLY A 6 5.29 -20.39 0.52
N LYS A 7 3.97 -20.61 0.50
CA LYS A 7 3.27 -21.22 -0.63
C LYS A 7 3.30 -20.28 -1.84
N GLU A 8 3.63 -20.82 -3.01
CA GLU A 8 3.58 -20.09 -4.27
C GLU A 8 2.28 -20.37 -5.03
N LEU A 9 1.67 -19.31 -5.57
CA LEU A 9 0.45 -19.35 -6.37
C LEU A 9 0.66 -18.63 -7.70
N ASP A 10 0.20 -19.23 -8.78
CA ASP A 10 0.14 -18.56 -10.08
C ASP A 10 -0.93 -17.46 -10.05
N ALA A 11 -0.55 -16.28 -10.55
CA ALA A 11 -1.44 -15.14 -10.69
C ALA A 11 -1.69 -14.81 -12.15
N LYS A 12 -2.94 -14.51 -12.48
CA LYS A 12 -3.38 -14.02 -13.79
C LYS A 12 -3.78 -12.56 -13.66
N LEU A 13 -3.33 -11.74 -14.59
CA LEU A 13 -3.80 -10.37 -14.70
C LEU A 13 -5.27 -10.35 -15.12
N ILE A 14 -6.11 -9.66 -14.34
CA ILE A 14 -7.53 -9.45 -14.65
C ILE A 14 -7.75 -8.08 -15.29
N GLY A 15 -7.01 -7.07 -14.85
CA GLY A 15 -7.06 -5.73 -15.43
C GLY A 15 -6.03 -4.80 -14.81
N THR A 16 -5.74 -3.72 -15.53
CA THR A 16 -4.91 -2.60 -15.07
C THR A 16 -5.62 -1.29 -15.38
N ASP A 17 -5.46 -0.29 -14.53
CA ASP A 17 -5.69 1.11 -14.87
C ASP A 17 -4.37 1.88 -14.67
N PRO A 18 -3.61 2.13 -15.75
CA PRO A 18 -2.36 2.87 -15.69
C PRO A 18 -2.51 4.32 -15.19
N ARG A 19 -3.72 4.90 -15.25
CA ARG A 19 -3.93 6.31 -14.86
C ARG A 19 -4.02 6.50 -13.35
N THR A 20 -4.34 5.43 -12.61
CA THR A 20 -4.40 5.41 -11.14
C THR A 20 -3.32 4.50 -10.54
N ASP A 21 -2.42 3.96 -11.38
CA ASP A 21 -1.40 2.97 -10.99
C ASP A 21 -1.95 1.73 -10.26
N LEU A 22 -3.10 1.21 -10.71
CA LEU A 22 -3.75 0.05 -10.11
C LEU A 22 -3.76 -1.17 -11.04
N ALA A 23 -3.63 -2.36 -10.44
CA ALA A 23 -3.78 -3.64 -11.11
C ALA A 23 -4.55 -4.63 -10.23
N VAL A 24 -5.38 -5.46 -10.86
CA VAL A 24 -6.09 -6.56 -10.21
C VAL A 24 -5.55 -7.87 -10.74
N LEU A 25 -5.05 -8.70 -9.83
CA LEU A 25 -4.57 -10.03 -10.12
C LEU A 25 -5.52 -11.07 -9.51
N LYS A 26 -5.73 -12.17 -10.22
CA LYS A 26 -6.45 -13.34 -9.72
C LYS A 26 -5.48 -14.47 -9.47
N VAL A 27 -5.52 -15.03 -8.28
CA VAL A 27 -4.87 -16.30 -7.95
C VAL A 27 -5.91 -17.40 -7.90
N ASP A 28 -5.57 -18.57 -8.44
CA ASP A 28 -6.37 -19.78 -8.30
C ASP A 28 -5.79 -20.60 -7.12
N GLY A 29 -6.62 -21.02 -6.17
CA GLY A 29 -6.17 -21.84 -5.05
C GLY A 29 -7.31 -22.56 -4.32
N VAL A 30 -6.95 -23.58 -3.56
CA VAL A 30 -7.91 -24.41 -2.80
C VAL A 30 -8.01 -23.92 -1.37
N GLY A 31 -9.23 -23.75 -0.88
CA GLY A 31 -9.53 -23.33 0.49
C GLY A 31 -10.10 -21.92 0.60
N LYS A 32 -10.27 -21.44 1.83
CA LYS A 32 -10.70 -20.06 2.10
C LYS A 32 -9.46 -19.18 2.21
N PHE A 33 -9.45 -18.08 1.47
CA PHE A 33 -8.43 -17.04 1.62
C PHE A 33 -8.81 -16.09 2.75
N THR A 34 -7.82 -15.70 3.56
CA THR A 34 -7.96 -14.53 4.42
C THR A 34 -7.98 -13.29 3.55
N TYR A 35 -8.94 -12.41 3.80
CA TYR A 35 -9.08 -11.13 3.13
C TYR A 35 -9.13 -10.01 4.17
N VAL A 36 -9.02 -8.79 3.68
CA VAL A 36 -9.06 -7.57 4.49
C VAL A 36 -10.29 -6.76 4.11
N ASP A 37 -10.80 -6.00 5.07
CA ASP A 37 -11.84 -5.02 4.83
C ASP A 37 -11.22 -3.66 4.49
N PHE A 38 -11.93 -2.85 3.71
CA PHE A 38 -11.53 -1.48 3.42
C PHE A 38 -12.16 -0.53 4.45
N ALA A 39 -11.38 0.46 4.86
CA ALA A 39 -11.88 1.55 5.68
C ALA A 39 -12.79 2.46 4.84
N ASP A 40 -13.68 3.17 5.53
CA ASP A 40 -14.42 4.26 4.94
C ASP A 40 -13.50 5.48 4.83
N ASP A 41 -13.12 5.83 3.61
CA ASP A 41 -12.18 6.92 3.32
C ASP A 41 -12.64 8.28 3.87
N SER A 42 -13.96 8.51 3.99
CA SER A 42 -14.50 9.74 4.58
C SER A 42 -14.16 9.91 6.07
N LYS A 43 -13.74 8.82 6.73
CA LYS A 43 -13.39 8.79 8.15
C LYS A 43 -11.90 8.88 8.43
N VAL A 44 -11.05 8.77 7.41
CA VAL A 44 -9.59 8.88 7.56
C VAL A 44 -9.21 10.34 7.77
N ARG A 45 -8.45 10.66 8.81
CA ARG A 45 -8.08 12.04 9.14
C ARG A 45 -6.58 12.18 9.33
N VAL A 46 -6.08 13.38 9.06
CA VAL A 46 -4.72 13.76 9.43
C VAL A 46 -4.51 13.55 10.92
N GLY A 47 -3.43 12.88 11.28
CA GLY A 47 -3.10 12.47 12.65
C GLY A 47 -3.59 11.08 13.05
N ASP A 48 -4.41 10.41 12.23
CA ASP A 48 -4.79 9.02 12.51
C ASP A 48 -3.58 8.10 12.32
N TRP A 49 -3.40 7.16 13.24
CA TRP A 49 -2.34 6.15 13.19
C TRP A 49 -2.54 5.19 12.03
N VAL A 50 -1.44 4.88 11.36
CA VAL A 50 -1.40 3.93 10.25
C VAL A 50 -0.22 2.97 10.36
N VAL A 51 -0.39 1.82 9.72
CA VAL A 51 0.61 0.77 9.63
C VAL A 51 0.75 0.35 8.17
N ALA A 52 1.91 0.59 7.57
CA ALA A 52 2.23 0.19 6.21
C ALA A 52 2.89 -1.20 6.19
N VAL A 53 2.48 -2.05 5.26
CA VAL A 53 2.99 -3.42 5.13
C VAL A 53 3.48 -3.66 3.70
N GLY A 54 4.67 -4.22 3.56
CA GLY A 54 5.20 -4.56 2.25
C GLY A 54 6.40 -5.50 2.33
N ASN A 55 7.14 -5.66 1.24
CA ASN A 55 8.34 -6.51 1.21
C ASN A 55 9.54 -5.73 0.64
N PRO A 56 10.03 -4.72 1.38
CA PRO A 56 11.16 -3.92 0.94
C PRO A 56 12.39 -4.82 0.77
N PHE A 57 13.06 -4.67 -0.38
CA PHE A 57 14.27 -5.42 -0.72
C PHE A 57 14.14 -6.96 -0.73
N GLY A 58 12.92 -7.50 -0.67
CA GLY A 58 12.68 -8.95 -0.68
C GLY A 58 13.12 -9.68 0.59
N LEU A 59 13.35 -8.96 1.70
CA LEU A 59 13.90 -9.51 2.95
C LEU A 59 12.89 -10.29 3.80
N GLY A 60 11.64 -10.36 3.36
CA GLY A 60 10.51 -10.85 4.15
C GLY A 60 9.60 -9.69 4.55
N GLY A 61 8.30 -9.98 4.68
CA GLY A 61 7.28 -8.96 4.98
C GLY A 61 7.71 -8.03 6.12
N THR A 62 7.69 -6.73 5.87
CA THR A 62 8.07 -5.66 6.79
C THR A 62 6.84 -4.85 7.15
N VAL A 63 6.79 -4.43 8.41
CA VAL A 63 5.73 -3.59 8.96
C VAL A 63 6.36 -2.31 9.49
N THR A 64 5.84 -1.15 9.08
CA THR A 64 6.25 0.15 9.59
C THR A 64 5.02 0.94 10.04
N ALA A 65 5.19 1.83 11.01
CA ALA A 65 4.09 2.60 11.59
C ALA A 65 4.37 4.11 11.46
N GLY A 66 3.29 4.87 11.39
CA GLY A 66 3.30 6.33 11.30
C GLY A 66 1.89 6.88 11.46
N ILE A 67 1.65 8.05 10.90
CA ILE A 67 0.35 8.71 10.86
C ILE A 67 0.01 9.16 9.44
N VAL A 68 -1.28 9.40 9.21
CA VAL A 68 -1.71 10.22 8.08
C VAL A 68 -1.19 11.63 8.28
N SER A 69 -0.27 12.05 7.43
CA SER A 69 0.36 13.37 7.47
C SER A 69 -0.41 14.41 6.67
N ALA A 70 -1.05 14.01 5.56
CA ALA A 70 -1.89 14.87 4.72
C ALA A 70 -2.85 14.02 3.86
N ARG A 71 -3.85 14.67 3.25
CA ARG A 71 -4.78 14.09 2.26
C ARG A 71 -4.89 15.03 1.06
N GLY A 72 -5.42 14.59 -0.08
CA GLY A 72 -5.62 15.49 -1.23
C GLY A 72 -4.34 15.86 -1.94
N ARG A 73 -3.30 15.01 -1.88
CA ARG A 73 -2.00 15.36 -2.45
C ARG A 73 -1.97 15.07 -3.95
N ASP A 74 -1.76 16.14 -4.71
CA ASP A 74 -1.29 16.09 -6.09
C ASP A 74 0.24 16.08 -6.09
N ILE A 75 0.84 15.02 -6.64
CA ILE A 75 2.30 14.85 -6.74
C ILE A 75 2.77 14.78 -8.20
N GLY A 76 1.87 15.03 -9.16
CA GLY A 76 2.13 14.93 -10.58
C GLY A 76 2.43 13.51 -11.08
N ALA A 77 1.95 12.48 -10.38
CA ALA A 77 2.12 11.07 -10.76
C ALA A 77 1.13 10.65 -11.87
N GLY A 78 -0.04 11.29 -11.94
CA GLY A 78 -1.06 10.97 -12.92
C GLY A 78 -2.22 11.99 -12.96
N PRO A 79 -3.19 11.77 -13.86
CA PRO A 79 -4.35 12.64 -14.03
C PRO A 79 -5.40 12.51 -12.90
N TYR A 80 -5.22 11.56 -11.98
CA TYR A 80 -6.16 11.26 -10.89
C TYR A 80 -5.47 11.26 -9.52
N ASP A 81 -4.51 12.17 -9.31
CA ASP A 81 -3.79 12.26 -8.05
C ASP A 81 -4.70 12.76 -6.92
N ASP A 82 -4.94 11.90 -5.93
CA ASP A 82 -5.56 12.21 -4.64
C ASP A 82 -4.92 11.31 -3.56
N PHE A 83 -3.62 11.53 -3.32
CA PHE A 83 -2.86 10.66 -2.43
C PHE A 83 -3.08 11.00 -0.95
N ILE A 84 -3.05 9.95 -0.13
CA ILE A 84 -2.87 10.07 1.30
C ILE A 84 -1.36 10.09 1.56
N GLN A 85 -0.89 11.15 2.21
CA GLN A 85 0.51 11.22 2.64
C GLN A 85 0.64 10.58 4.02
N ILE A 86 1.61 9.71 4.20
CA ILE A 86 1.98 9.13 5.49
C ILE A 86 3.46 9.36 5.80
N ASP A 87 3.82 9.30 7.09
CA ASP A 87 5.23 9.34 7.54
C ASP A 87 5.77 7.97 7.98
N ALA A 88 4.96 6.91 7.84
CA ALA A 88 5.44 5.56 8.00
C ALA A 88 6.56 5.29 6.97
N SER A 89 7.59 4.56 7.39
CA SER A 89 8.75 4.30 6.53
C SER A 89 8.37 3.35 5.39
N VAL A 90 8.20 3.90 4.19
CA VAL A 90 7.97 3.16 2.94
C VAL A 90 9.23 3.27 2.07
N ASN A 91 9.67 2.16 1.50
CA ASN A 91 10.83 2.05 0.60
C ASN A 91 10.48 1.21 -0.64
N ARG A 92 11.35 1.20 -1.66
CA ARG A 92 11.20 0.30 -2.82
C ARG A 92 10.95 -1.15 -2.38
N GLY A 93 9.94 -1.78 -2.97
CA GLY A 93 9.45 -3.11 -2.60
C GLY A 93 8.23 -3.11 -1.66
N ASN A 94 7.82 -1.94 -1.14
CA ASN A 94 6.51 -1.79 -0.51
C ASN A 94 5.39 -1.48 -1.50
N SER A 95 5.70 -1.04 -2.73
CA SER A 95 4.69 -0.67 -3.73
C SER A 95 3.69 -1.81 -3.97
N GLY A 96 2.40 -1.48 -3.95
CA GLY A 96 1.29 -2.44 -4.03
C GLY A 96 0.91 -3.09 -2.69
N GLY A 97 1.66 -2.82 -1.61
CA GLY A 97 1.34 -3.22 -0.26
C GLY A 97 0.20 -2.38 0.35
N PRO A 98 -0.51 -2.89 1.36
CA PRO A 98 -1.57 -2.16 2.04
C PRO A 98 -1.04 -1.27 3.17
N THR A 99 -1.66 -0.11 3.33
CA THR A 99 -1.64 0.67 4.58
C THR A 99 -2.92 0.43 5.35
N PHE A 100 -2.80 0.11 6.64
CA PHE A 100 -3.91 -0.19 7.54
C PHE A 100 -4.11 0.90 8.59
N ASN A 101 -5.37 1.10 8.99
CA ASN A 101 -5.67 1.74 10.28
C ASN A 101 -5.50 0.75 11.44
N LEU A 102 -5.63 1.23 12.68
CA LEU A 102 -5.49 0.38 13.88
C LEU A 102 -6.57 -0.69 14.05
N ASN A 103 -7.65 -0.65 13.26
CA ASN A 103 -8.67 -1.71 13.23
C ASN A 103 -8.34 -2.82 12.22
N GLY A 104 -7.21 -2.73 11.51
CA GLY A 104 -6.82 -3.69 10.48
C GLY A 104 -7.55 -3.52 9.15
N GLN A 105 -8.16 -2.34 8.91
CA GLN A 105 -8.84 -2.02 7.65
C GLN A 105 -7.90 -1.25 6.72
N VAL A 106 -7.93 -1.56 5.43
CA VAL A 106 -7.09 -0.90 4.42
C VAL A 106 -7.56 0.55 4.23
N VAL A 107 -6.65 1.51 4.40
CA VAL A 107 -6.90 2.93 4.15
C VAL A 107 -6.27 3.43 2.84
N GLY A 108 -5.29 2.70 2.29
CA GLY A 108 -4.59 3.08 1.07
C GLY A 108 -3.68 1.96 0.55
N ILE A 109 -3.11 2.16 -0.63
CA ILE A 109 -2.17 1.22 -1.26
C ILE A 109 -0.86 1.95 -1.49
N ASN A 110 0.21 1.47 -0.86
CA ASN A 110 1.52 2.11 -0.96
C ASN A 110 1.94 2.22 -2.43
N THR A 111 2.10 3.45 -2.91
CA THR A 111 2.34 3.73 -4.32
C THR A 111 3.73 4.33 -4.52
N ALA A 112 3.99 5.46 -3.89
CA ALA A 112 5.17 6.27 -4.13
C ALA A 112 5.83 6.79 -2.86
N ILE A 113 7.07 7.23 -2.98
CA ILE A 113 7.80 7.95 -1.93
C ILE A 113 8.41 9.21 -2.52
N PHE A 114 8.51 10.26 -1.70
CA PHE A 114 9.40 11.36 -2.02
C PHE A 114 10.78 11.03 -1.47
N SER A 115 11.82 11.04 -2.32
CA SER A 115 13.17 10.75 -1.87
C SER A 115 14.25 11.40 -2.74
N PRO A 116 15.15 12.20 -2.15
CA PRO A 116 16.36 12.68 -2.84
C PRO A 116 17.41 11.59 -3.06
N SER A 117 17.44 10.53 -2.23
CA SER A 117 18.51 9.52 -2.18
C SER A 117 18.07 8.12 -2.62
N GLY A 118 16.79 7.92 -2.89
CA GLY A 118 16.17 6.63 -3.19
C GLY A 118 15.65 5.85 -1.97
N GLY A 119 15.90 6.32 -0.74
CA GLY A 119 15.33 5.78 0.51
C GLY A 119 14.28 6.71 1.13
N SER A 120 13.37 6.16 1.94
CA SER A 120 12.34 6.96 2.63
C SER A 120 12.98 8.07 3.46
N VAL A 121 12.43 9.28 3.35
CA VAL A 121 12.73 10.40 4.26
C VAL A 121 11.55 10.71 5.19
N GLY A 122 10.64 9.75 5.37
CA GLY A 122 9.41 9.94 6.15
C GLY A 122 8.29 10.64 5.36
N ILE A 123 8.30 10.52 4.03
CA ILE A 123 7.22 11.00 3.15
C ILE A 123 6.90 9.90 2.15
N ALA A 124 5.73 9.29 2.33
CA ALA A 124 5.18 8.28 1.44
C ALA A 124 3.75 8.64 1.04
N PHE A 125 3.31 8.06 -0.08
CA PHE A 125 2.02 8.32 -0.70
C PHE A 125 1.30 7.01 -0.99
N ASP A 126 0.06 6.95 -0.53
CA ASP A 126 -0.88 5.84 -0.68
C ASP A 126 -2.14 6.24 -1.44
#